data_AF-A0A842NDE7-F1
#
_entry.id   AF-A0A842NDE7-F1
#
_cell.length_a   1.000
_cell.length_b   1.000
_cell.length_c   1.000
_cell.angle_alpha   90.00
_cell.angle_beta   90.00
_cell.angle_gamma   90.00
#
_symmetry.space_group_name_H-M   'P 1'
#
loop_
_entity.id
_entity.type
_entity.pdbx_description
1 polymer ?
#
loop_
_entity_poly.entity_id
_entity_poly.type
_entity_poly.pdbx_seq_one_letter_code
_entity_poly.pdbx_strand_id
1 'polypeptide(L)' 'MNIREQAIAYISGAIATYSLRKERGELEDQASMYDFLAKTIPDELESEAKIELIDEIFQYVSARLSRE' A
#
# COMPACT_ATOMS: atom_id res chain seq x y z
N MET A 1 2.49 -2.22 -19.80
CA MET A 1 2.65 -2.18 -18.33
C MET A 1 2.35 -3.58 -17.82
N ASN A 2 3.36 -4.27 -17.30
CA ASN A 2 3.22 -5.64 -16.81
C ASN A 2 2.36 -5.69 -15.54
N ILE A 3 1.73 -6.83 -15.25
CA ILE A 3 0.90 -7.03 -14.04
C ILE A 3 1.68 -6.64 -12.77
N ARG A 4 2.98 -6.97 -12.71
CA ARG A 4 3.88 -6.57 -11.62
C ARG A 4 4.04 -5.05 -11.47
N GLU A 5 4.19 -4.32 -12.57
CA GLU A 5 4.30 -2.85 -12.55
C GLU A 5 2.97 -2.22 -12.12
N GLN A 6 1.85 -2.81 -12.53
CA GLN A 6 0.51 -2.40 -12.10
C GLN A 6 0.32 -2.62 -10.60
N ALA A 7 0.73 -3.78 -10.08
CA ALA A 7 0.73 -4.08 -8.64
C ALA A 7 1.58 -3.07 -7.86
N ILE A 8 2.80 -2.77 -8.32
CA ILE A 8 3.68 -1.79 -7.66
C ILE A 8 3.03 -0.41 -7.62
N ALA A 9 2.51 0.08 -8.75
CA ALA A 9 1.85 1.38 -8.82
C ALA A 9 0.62 1.43 -7.91
N TYR A 10 -0.18 0.36 -7.90
CA TYR A 10 -1.37 0.24 -7.07
C TYR A 10 -1.03 0.25 -5.58
N ILE A 11 -0.14 -0.64 -5.14
CA ILE A 11 0.28 -0.76 -3.73
C ILE A 11 0.90 0.56 -3.26
N SER A 12 1.73 1.21 -4.08
CA SER A 12 2.32 2.51 -3.73
C SER A 12 1.25 3.58 -3.49
N GLY A 13 0.27 3.68 -4.40
CA GLY A 13 -0.84 4.64 -4.26
C GLY A 13 -1.76 4.32 -3.08
N ALA A 14 -2.02 3.04 -2.83
CA ALA A 14 -2.84 2.60 -1.71
C ALA A 14 -2.14 2.86 -0.36
N ILE A 15 -0.82 2.63 -0.25
CA ILE A 15 -0.04 2.96 0.94
C ILE A 15 -0.03 4.47 1.20
N ALA A 16 0.22 5.29 0.17
CA ALA A 16 0.17 6.75 0.31
C ALA A 16 -1.22 7.24 0.78
N THR A 17 -2.28 6.67 0.20
CA THR A 17 -3.66 6.96 0.59
C THR A 17 -3.94 6.52 2.03
N TYR A 18 -3.49 5.34 2.43
CA TYR A 18 -3.61 4.83 3.79
C TYR A 18 -2.90 5.76 4.78
N SER A 19 -1.65 6.14 4.52
CA SER A 19 -0.88 7.06 5.37
C SER A 19 -1.58 8.41 5.53
N LEU A 20 -2.09 8.99 4.43
CA LEU A 20 -2.80 10.26 4.46
C LEU A 20 -4.11 10.17 5.27
N ARG A 21 -4.90 9.10 5.07
CA ARG A 21 -6.14 8.88 5.83
C ARG A 21 -5.86 8.62 7.30
N LYS A 22 -4.77 7.93 7.63
CA LYS A 22 -4.31 7.71 9.00
C LYS A 22 -3.92 9.02 9.67
N GLU A 23 -3.16 9.87 8.99
CA GLU A 23 -2.76 11.19 9.48
C GLU A 23 -3.98 12.09 9.74
N ARG A 24 -5.01 12.00 8.88
CA ARG A 24 -6.27 12.73 9.02
C ARG A 24 -7.21 12.17 10.09
N GLY A 25 -6.89 11.05 10.72
CA GLY A 25 -7.79 10.37 11.66
C GLY A 25 -9.06 9.81 11.01
N GLU A 26 -9.04 9.59 9.69
CA GLU A 26 -10.17 9.06 8.91
C GLU A 26 -10.21 7.52 8.90
N LEU A 27 -9.17 6.87 9.44
CA LEU A 27 -9.13 5.43 9.63
C LEU A 27 -9.45 5.09 11.09
N GLU A 28 -10.28 4.08 11.32
CA GLU A 28 -10.42 3.48 12.64
C GLU A 28 -9.04 3.01 13.12
N ASP A 29 -8.66 3.30 14.37
CA ASP A 29 -7.33 3.08 14.97
C ASP A 29 -6.75 1.66 14.79
N GLN A 30 -7.59 0.69 14.44
CA GLN A 30 -7.31 -0.73 14.29
C GLN A 30 -7.16 -1.20 12.84
N ALA A 31 -7.35 -0.33 11.83
CA ALA A 31 -7.19 -0.73 10.43
C ALA A 31 -5.70 -0.93 10.10
N SER A 32 -5.27 -2.19 9.94
CA SER A 32 -3.93 -2.51 9.47
C SER A 32 -3.77 -2.11 8.00
N MET A 33 -2.56 -1.70 7.61
CA MET A 33 -2.23 -1.43 6.21
C MET A 33 -2.49 -2.65 5.31
N TYR A 34 -2.19 -3.85 5.82
CA TYR A 34 -2.46 -5.09 5.08
C TYR A 34 -3.96 -5.33 4.90
N ASP A 35 -4.78 -5.05 5.91
CA ASP A 35 -6.25 -5.16 5.79
C ASP A 35 -6.80 -4.13 4.80
N PHE A 36 -6.23 -2.93 4.79
CA PHE A 36 -6.61 -1.91 3.83
C PHE A 36 -6.28 -2.37 2.40
N LEU A 37 -5.05 -2.82 2.17
CA LEU A 37 -4.58 -3.32 0.88
C LEU A 37 -5.36 -4.55 0.43
N ALA A 38 -5.58 -5.53 1.29
CA ALA A 38 -6.36 -6.73 0.97
C ALA A 38 -7.81 -6.43 0.55
N LYS A 39 -8.40 -5.33 1.03
CA LYS A 39 -9.74 -4.87 0.63
C LYS A 39 -9.75 -4.02 -0.64
N THR A 40 -8.61 -3.46 -1.04
CA THR A 40 -8.52 -2.57 -2.21
C THR A 40 -7.91 -3.26 -3.42
N ILE A 41 -6.94 -4.17 -3.23
CA ILE A 41 -6.25 -4.87 -4.31
C ILE A 41 -7.26 -5.63 -5.18
N PRO A 42 -7.31 -5.37 -6.49
CA PRO A 42 -8.14 -6.13 -7.42
C PRO A 42 -7.58 -7.55 -7.61
N ASP A 43 -8.46 -8.54 -7.83
CA ASP A 43 -8.11 -9.97 -7.95
C ASP A 43 -7.01 -10.24 -9.00
N GLU A 44 -6.97 -9.44 -10.06
CA GLU A 44 -5.97 -9.54 -11.13
C GLU A 44 -4.53 -9.25 -10.65
N LEU A 45 -4.39 -8.47 -9.57
CA LEU A 45 -3.10 -8.10 -8.97
C LEU A 45 -2.79 -8.91 -7.72
N GLU A 46 -3.76 -9.67 -7.18
CA GLU A 46 -3.59 -10.46 -5.94
C GLU A 46 -2.42 -11.44 -6.03
N SER A 47 -2.21 -12.04 -7.20
CA SER A 47 -1.09 -12.97 -7.46
C SER A 47 0.30 -12.32 -7.33
N GLU A 48 0.40 -11.01 -7.64
CA GLU A 48 1.64 -10.24 -7.55
C GLU A 48 1.75 -9.45 -6.25
N ALA A 49 0.63 -9.14 -5.59
CA ALA A 49 0.56 -8.37 -4.35
C ALA A 49 0.91 -9.21 -3.10
N LYS A 50 2.04 -9.92 -3.17
CA LYS A 50 2.59 -10.68 -2.06
C LYS A 50 3.01 -9.75 -0.93
N ILE A 51 2.94 -10.26 0.30
CA ILE A 51 3.40 -9.56 1.52
C ILE A 51 4.81 -9.00 1.35
N GLU A 52 5.73 -9.75 0.72
CA GLU A 52 7.10 -9.31 0.45
C GLU A 52 7.15 -8.02 -0.40
N LEU A 53 6.32 -7.93 -1.44
CA LEU A 53 6.26 -6.75 -2.32
C LEU A 53 5.62 -5.56 -1.59
N ILE A 54 4.59 -5.82 -0.79
CA ILE A 54 3.95 -4.80 0.04
C ILE A 54 4.95 -4.23 1.04
N ASP A 55 5.73 -5.06 1.71
CA ASP A 55 6.75 -4.64 2.68
C ASP A 55 7.85 -3.83 2.03
N GLU A 56 8.34 -4.27 0.87
CA GLU A 56 9.36 -3.55 0.10
C GLU A 56 8.88 -2.14 -0.28
N ILE A 57 7.67 -2.05 -0.82
CA ILE A 57 7.08 -0.77 -1.22
C ILE A 57 6.81 0.10 0.02
N PHE A 58 6.29 -0.47 1.10
CA PHE A 58 6.05 0.27 2.34
C PHE A 58 7.34 0.84 2.91
N GLN A 59 8.41 0.05 2.97
CA GLN A 59 9.72 0.51 3.41
C GLN A 59 10.24 1.63 2.49
N TYR A 60 10.13 1.46 1.18
CA TYR A 60 10.55 2.48 0.22
C TYR A 60 9.80 3.81 0.41
N VAL A 61 8.47 3.73 0.46
CA VAL A 61 7.57 4.89 0.61
C VAL A 61 7.82 5.57 1.95
N SER A 62 7.87 4.81 3.05
CA SER A 62 8.11 5.35 4.40
C SER A 62 9.51 5.95 4.54
N ALA A 63 10.54 5.32 3.98
CA ALA A 63 11.91 5.82 4.04
C ALA A 63 12.12 7.11 3.24
N ARG A 64 11.30 7.35 2.20
CA ARG A 64 11.32 8.60 1.43
C ARG A 64 10.43 9.68 2.03
N LEU A 65 9.24 9.35 2.52
CA LEU A 65 8.36 10.30 3.22
C LEU A 65 8.97 10.82 4.53
N SER A 66 9.81 10.03 5.20
CA SER A 66 10.44 10.44 6.47
C SER A 66 11.70 11.33 6.29
N ARG A 67 12.10 11.68 5.06
CA ARG A 67 13.29 12.52 4.78
C ARG A 67 12.96 13.95 4.34
N GLU A 68 11.70 14.37 4.35
CA GLU A 68 11.29 15.76 4.06
C GLU A 68 10.85 16.50 5.32
#